data_AF-A0A4P5VW36-F1
#
_entry.id   AF-A0A4P5VW36-F1
#
_cell.length_a   1.000
_cell.length_b   1.000
_cell.length_c   1.000
_cell.angle_alpha   90.00
_cell.angle_beta   90.00
_cell.angle_gamma   90.00
#
_symmetry.space_group_name_H-M   'P 1'
#
loop_
_entity.id
_entity.type
_entity.pdbx_description
1 polymer ?
#
loop_
_entity_poly.entity_id
_entity_poly.type
_entity_poly.pdbx_seq_one_letter_code
_entity_poly.pdbx_strand_id
1 'polypeptide(L)'
;MIDETRFRQIVAAAIKDLGRQIDTIDTDALDWKLTDGVLSVEFEAGGVFILSQQVPVRELWLSAFSRAWHFRWDEGKWTERDLAEPMENVLTELFSKKLGFAVTISNPG
;
A
#
# COMPACT_ATOMS: atom_id res chain seq x y z
N MET A 1 11.88 -19.18 -2.42
CA MET A 1 11.58 -18.40 -1.20
C MET A 1 12.49 -17.19 -1.20
N ILE A 2 11.94 -15.97 -1.17
CA ILE A 2 12.76 -14.75 -1.11
C ILE A 2 13.43 -14.67 0.27
N ASP A 3 14.72 -14.34 0.30
CA ASP A 3 15.39 -14.06 1.57
C ASP A 3 14.94 -12.71 2.15
N GLU A 4 15.33 -12.43 3.39
CA GLU A 4 14.94 -11.21 4.10
C GLU A 4 15.48 -9.95 3.41
N THR A 5 16.74 -9.97 2.95
CA THR A 5 17.36 -8.82 2.27
C THR A 5 16.59 -8.48 1.00
N ARG A 6 16.26 -9.49 0.19
CA ARG A 6 15.48 -9.34 -1.02
C ARG A 6 14.06 -8.87 -0.74
N PHE A 7 13.41 -9.39 0.29
CA PHE A 7 12.09 -8.94 0.72
C PHE A 7 12.09 -7.45 1.06
N ARG A 8 13.05 -6.99 1.88
CA ARG A 8 13.18 -5.57 2.25
C ARG A 8 13.41 -4.67 1.03
N GLN A 9 14.19 -5.13 0.04
CA GLN A 9 14.39 -4.38 -1.21
C GLN A 9 13.10 -4.25 -2.04
N ILE A 10 12.35 -5.35 -2.18
CA ILE A 10 11.07 -5.35 -2.91
C ILE A 10 10.08 -4.42 -2.23
N VAL A 11 9.96 -4.50 -0.90
CA VAL A 11 9.08 -3.61 -0.11
C VAL A 11 9.49 -2.14 -0.25
N ALA A 12 10.79 -1.84 -0.14
CA ALA A 12 11.28 -0.47 -0.26
C ALA A 12 10.98 0.11 -1.65
N ALA A 13 11.13 -0.69 -2.72
CA ALA A 13 10.75 -0.30 -4.06
C ALA A 13 9.24 -0.05 -4.17
N ALA A 14 8.42 -0.96 -3.64
CA ALA A 14 6.97 -0.86 -3.67
C ALA A 14 6.44 0.37 -2.93
N ILE A 15 6.93 0.65 -1.73
CA ILE A 15 6.52 1.82 -0.96
C ILE A 15 6.94 3.11 -1.68
N LYS A 16 8.15 3.16 -2.24
CA LYS A 16 8.62 4.32 -2.99
C LYS A 16 7.77 4.57 -4.24
N ASP A 17 7.42 3.51 -4.97
CA ASP A 17 6.57 3.63 -6.13
C ASP A 17 5.17 4.09 -5.77
N LEU A 18 4.57 3.49 -4.73
CA LEU A 18 3.27 3.90 -4.22
C LEU A 18 3.26 5.37 -3.80
N GLY A 19 4.31 5.85 -3.10
CA GLY A 19 4.44 7.26 -2.77
C GLY A 19 4.43 8.18 -3.99
N ARG A 20 5.16 7.81 -5.07
CA ARG A 20 5.13 8.57 -6.34
C ARG A 20 3.76 8.56 -7.01
N GLN A 21 3.03 7.45 -6.92
CA GLN A 21 1.67 7.37 -7.45
C GLN A 21 0.69 8.21 -6.62
N ILE A 22 0.91 8.27 -5.30
CA ILE A 22 0.11 9.12 -4.41
C ILE A 22 0.39 10.61 -4.69
N ASP A 23 1.63 11.00 -4.98
CA ASP A 23 1.99 12.37 -5.36
C ASP A 23 1.29 12.87 -6.64
N THR A 24 0.73 11.97 -7.48
CA THR A 24 -0.05 12.36 -8.66
C THR A 24 -1.55 12.50 -8.37
N ILE A 25 -1.98 12.10 -7.17
CA ILE A 25 -3.32 12.36 -6.65
C ILE A 25 -3.31 13.79 -6.10
N ASP A 26 -4.43 14.49 -6.24
CA ASP A 26 -4.63 15.86 -5.74
C ASP A 26 -4.03 16.04 -4.34
N THR A 27 -2.97 16.85 -4.25
CA THR A 27 -2.19 17.05 -3.02
C THR A 27 -2.98 17.80 -1.96
N ASP A 28 -4.05 18.50 -2.34
CA ASP A 28 -4.94 19.17 -1.38
C ASP A 28 -5.96 18.19 -0.75
N ALA A 29 -5.95 16.91 -1.14
CA ALA A 29 -6.88 15.90 -0.63
C ALA A 29 -6.25 14.92 0.38
N LEU A 30 -4.93 14.78 0.37
CA LEU A 30 -4.19 13.83 1.21
C LEU A 30 -2.70 14.19 1.27
N ASP A 31 -2.05 13.75 2.35
CA ASP A 31 -0.60 13.76 2.53
C ASP A 31 -0.09 12.35 2.84
N TRP A 32 1.18 12.07 2.55
CA TRP A 32 1.81 10.82 2.95
C TRP A 32 3.22 10.99 3.53
N LYS A 33 3.59 10.05 4.41
CA LYS A 33 4.92 9.99 5.03
C LYS A 33 5.42 8.56 5.13
N LEU A 34 6.73 8.40 5.01
CA LEU A 34 7.42 7.13 5.22
C LEU A 34 8.36 7.23 6.42
N THR A 35 8.08 6.44 7.46
CA THR A 35 8.90 6.37 8.68
C THR A 35 9.19 4.91 9.00
N ASP A 36 10.46 4.52 9.09
CA ASP A 36 10.90 3.17 9.47
C ASP A 36 10.21 2.01 8.70
N GLY A 37 9.92 2.23 7.42
CA GLY A 37 9.25 1.23 6.57
C GLY A 37 7.73 1.14 6.80
N VAL A 38 7.15 2.14 7.44
CA VAL A 38 5.72 2.36 7.56
C VAL A 38 5.33 3.57 6.71
N LEU A 39 4.52 3.33 5.68
CA LEU A 39 3.85 4.37 4.91
C LEU A 39 2.55 4.74 5.60
N SER A 40 2.37 6.01 5.95
CA SER A 40 1.11 6.55 6.46
C SER A 40 0.57 7.57 5.47
N VAL A 41 -0.71 7.45 5.12
CA VAL A 41 -1.43 8.35 4.22
C VAL A 41 -2.56 8.98 5.01
N GLU A 42 -2.48 10.27 5.26
CA GLU A 42 -3.44 11.06 6.01
C GLU A 42 -4.35 11.77 5.01
N PHE A 43 -5.67 11.62 5.16
CA PHE A 43 -6.64 12.24 4.24
C PHE A 43 -7.21 13.50 4.87
N GLU A 44 -7.39 14.56 4.08
CA GLU A 44 -7.98 15.83 4.55
C GLU A 44 -9.43 15.64 5.03
N ALA A 45 -10.16 14.71 4.39
CA ALA A 45 -11.49 14.27 4.85
C ALA A 45 -11.45 13.41 6.14
N GLY A 46 -10.31 13.38 6.84
CA GLY A 46 -10.04 12.63 8.07
C GLY A 46 -9.69 11.16 7.83
N GLY A 47 -9.07 10.50 8.81
CA GLY A 47 -8.69 9.09 8.73
C GLY A 47 -7.34 8.86 8.07
N VAL A 48 -6.75 7.70 8.35
CA VAL A 48 -5.37 7.38 7.96
C VAL A 48 -5.31 5.97 7.41
N PHE A 49 -4.62 5.79 6.28
CA PHE A 49 -4.21 4.47 5.82
C PHE A 49 -2.78 4.22 6.24
N ILE A 50 -2.51 3.02 6.77
CA ILE A 50 -1.17 2.64 7.25
C ILE A 50 -0.76 1.35 6.55
N LEU A 51 0.34 1.39 5.79
CA LEU A 51 0.97 0.25 5.15
C LEU A 51 2.32 -0.02 5.82
N SER A 52 2.51 -1.23 6.35
CA SER A 52 3.70 -1.60 7.13
C SER A 52 4.27 -2.95 6.70
N GLN A 53 5.59 -3.10 6.78
CA GLN A 53 6.26 -4.37 6.48
C GLN A 53 6.28 -5.32 7.68
N GLN A 54 6.06 -6.61 7.42
CA GLN A 54 6.16 -7.68 8.40
C GLN A 54 7.19 -8.73 7.97
N VAL A 55 8.44 -8.49 8.35
CA VAL A 55 9.61 -9.25 7.89
C VAL A 55 9.55 -10.76 8.22
N PRO A 56 9.14 -11.19 9.44
CA PRO A 56 9.11 -12.62 9.77
C PRO A 56 8.20 -13.43 8.85
N VAL A 57 7.09 -12.83 8.41
CA VAL A 57 6.07 -13.46 7.55
C VAL A 57 6.19 -13.06 6.08
N ARG A 58 7.06 -12.09 5.74
CA ARG A 58 7.25 -11.54 4.39
C ARG A 58 5.96 -10.99 3.78
N GLU A 59 5.22 -10.25 4.58
CA GLU A 59 3.95 -9.63 4.17
C GLU A 59 4.00 -8.10 4.29
N LEU A 60 3.16 -7.43 3.51
CA LEU A 60 2.78 -6.03 3.71
C LEU A 60 1.39 -5.99 4.32
N TRP A 61 1.22 -5.22 5.40
CA TRP A 61 -0.05 -5.11 6.10
C TRP A 61 -0.60 -3.70 5.94
N LEU A 62 -1.81 -3.59 5.39
CA LEU A 62 -2.56 -2.34 5.25
C LEU A 62 -3.66 -2.27 6.29
N SER A 63 -3.79 -1.15 6.99
CA SER A 63 -4.94 -0.80 7.82
C SER A 63 -5.70 0.36 7.19
N ALA A 64 -7.00 0.19 6.94
CA ALA A 64 -7.90 1.18 6.34
C ALA A 64 -9.37 0.90 6.73
N PHE A 65 -10.19 1.94 6.91
CA PHE A 65 -11.63 1.84 7.24
C PHE A 65 -11.97 0.81 8.35
N SER A 66 -11.16 0.77 9.41
CA SER A 66 -11.31 -0.19 10.53
C SER A 66 -11.13 -1.68 10.15
N ARG A 67 -10.51 -1.96 9.01
CA ARG A 67 -10.16 -3.29 8.53
C ARG A 67 -8.67 -3.35 8.16
N ALA A 68 -8.16 -4.57 8.04
CA ALA A 68 -6.80 -4.82 7.58
C ALA A 68 -6.77 -5.79 6.41
N TRP A 69 -5.75 -5.63 5.56
CA TRP A 69 -5.42 -6.49 4.43
C TRP A 69 -3.98 -6.93 4.55
N HIS A 70 -3.69 -8.16 4.15
CA HIS A 70 -2.35 -8.72 4.21
C HIS A 70 -1.91 -9.13 2.82
N PHE A 71 -0.88 -8.51 2.30
CA PHE A 71 -0.37 -8.77 0.96
C PHE A 71 0.88 -9.64 1.02
N ARG A 72 0.89 -10.67 0.19
CA ARG A 72 2.04 -11.54 -0.05
C ARG A 72 2.66 -11.22 -1.39
N TRP A 73 3.98 -11.27 -1.42
CA TRP A 73 4.74 -11.20 -2.65
C TRP A 73 4.78 -12.56 -3.34
N ASP A 74 4.36 -12.61 -4.60
CA ASP A 74 4.53 -13.77 -5.47
C ASP A 74 4.86 -13.35 -6.90
N GLU A 75 5.97 -13.88 -7.44
CA GLU A 75 6.41 -13.72 -8.84
C GLU A 75 6.27 -12.30 -9.47
N GLY A 76 6.55 -11.22 -8.73
CA GLY A 76 6.43 -9.86 -9.29
C GLY A 76 5.11 -9.15 -8.97
N LYS A 77 4.30 -9.70 -8.06
CA LYS A 77 2.98 -9.15 -7.71
C LYS A 77 2.72 -9.25 -6.22
N TRP A 78 2.03 -8.23 -5.70
CA TRP A 78 1.45 -8.26 -4.37
C TRP A 78 0.00 -8.71 -4.43
N THR A 79 -0.34 -9.74 -3.67
CA THR A 79 -1.69 -10.33 -3.66
C THR A 79 -2.22 -10.41 -2.25
N GLU A 80 -3.48 -10.01 -2.04
CA GLU A 80 -4.21 -10.14 -0.79
C GLU A 80 -4.34 -11.62 -0.42
N ARG A 81 -3.98 -11.95 0.81
CA ARG A 81 -3.77 -13.32 1.25
C ARG A 81 -5.04 -14.18 1.26
N ASP A 82 -6.16 -13.60 1.66
CA ASP A 82 -7.37 -14.35 1.98
C ASP A 82 -8.34 -14.40 0.77
N LEU A 83 -8.34 -13.36 -0.07
CA LEU A 83 -9.20 -13.20 -1.25
C LEU A 83 -8.47 -13.37 -2.58
N ALA A 84 -7.14 -13.49 -2.56
CA ALA A 84 -6.29 -13.58 -3.76
C ALA A 84 -6.44 -12.38 -4.72
N GLU A 85 -6.78 -11.21 -4.19
CA GLU A 85 -6.98 -10.00 -4.98
C GLU A 85 -5.66 -9.23 -5.18
N PRO A 86 -5.35 -8.73 -6.39
CA PRO A 86 -4.16 -7.90 -6.62
C PRO A 86 -4.18 -6.62 -5.76
N MET A 87 -3.03 -6.28 -5.17
CA MET A 87 -2.92 -5.14 -4.26
C MET A 87 -3.31 -3.81 -4.93
N GLU A 88 -2.99 -3.63 -6.21
CA GLU A 88 -3.33 -2.45 -6.99
C GLU A 88 -4.85 -2.23 -7.09
N ASN A 89 -5.63 -3.31 -7.18
CA ASN A 89 -7.09 -3.24 -7.23
C ASN A 89 -7.65 -2.82 -5.87
N VAL A 90 -7.17 -3.47 -4.79
CA VAL A 90 -7.55 -3.14 -3.42
C VAL A 90 -7.21 -1.67 -3.12
N LEU A 91 -6.00 -1.22 -3.41
CA LEU A 91 -5.60 0.17 -3.19
C LEU A 91 -6.44 1.14 -4.03
N THR A 92 -6.67 0.84 -5.30
CA THR A 92 -7.53 1.66 -6.18
C THR A 92 -8.94 1.82 -5.61
N GLU A 93 -9.57 0.74 -5.16
CA GLU A 93 -10.89 0.79 -4.54
C GLU A 93 -10.87 1.63 -3.27
N LEU A 94 -9.92 1.37 -2.36
CA LEU A 94 -9.87 2.01 -1.06
C LEU A 94 -9.60 3.51 -1.16
N PHE A 95 -8.65 3.92 -2.00
CA PHE A 95 -8.38 5.34 -2.24
C PHE A 95 -9.55 6.02 -2.94
N SER A 96 -10.13 5.41 -3.98
CA SER A 96 -11.28 6.00 -4.68
C SER A 96 -12.48 6.20 -3.75
N LYS A 97 -12.74 5.19 -2.91
CA LYS A 97 -13.78 5.25 -1.88
C LYS A 97 -13.48 6.33 -0.84
N LYS A 98 -12.20 6.50 -0.45
CA LYS A 98 -11.82 7.47 0.58
C LYS A 98 -11.91 8.91 0.09
N LEU A 99 -11.52 9.13 -1.16
CA LEU A 99 -11.46 10.43 -1.80
C LEU A 99 -12.80 10.86 -2.42
N GLY A 100 -13.69 9.90 -2.69
CA GLY A 100 -15.00 10.17 -3.31
C GLY A 100 -14.93 10.41 -4.82
N PHE A 101 -13.77 10.21 -5.45
CA PHE A 101 -13.58 10.25 -6.89
C PHE A 101 -12.67 9.10 -7.34
N ALA A 102 -12.74 8.76 -8.63
CA ALA A 102 -11.95 7.66 -9.17
C ALA A 102 -10.46 8.03 -9.20
N VAL A 103 -9.63 7.20 -8.57
CA VAL A 103 -8.18 7.20 -8.75
C VAL A 103 -7.72 5.88 -9.36
N THR A 104 -6.46 5.79 -9.76
CA THR A 104 -5.89 4.54 -10.24
C THR A 104 -4.52 4.36 -9.61
N ILE A 105 -4.36 3.26 -8.89
CA ILE A 105 -3.08 2.76 -8.40
C ILE A 105 -2.70 1.58 -9.29
N SER A 106 -1.49 1.62 -9.82
CA SER A 106 -0.87 0.53 -10.59
C SER A 106 -0.03 -0.35 -9.66
N ASN A 107 0.27 -1.58 -10.08
CA ASN A 107 1.12 -2.49 -9.31
C ASN A 107 2.45 -1.82 -8.93
N PRO A 108 2.74 -1.59 -7.63
CA PRO A 108 3.91 -0.81 -7.24
C PRO A 108 5.21 -1.61 -7.19
N GLY A 109 5.20 -2.90 -7.52
CA GLY A 109 6.42 -3.71 -7.56
C GLY A 109 6.13 -5.08 -8.09
#